data_AF-A0A975G9Z2-F1
#
_entry.id   AF-A0A975G9Z2-F1
#
_cell.length_a   1.000
_cell.length_b   1.000
_cell.length_c   1.000
_cell.angle_alpha   90.00
_cell.angle_beta   90.00
_cell.angle_gamma   90.00
#
_symmetry.space_group_name_H-M   'P 1'
#
loop_
_entity.id
_entity.type
_entity.pdbx_description
1 polymer ?
#
loop_
_entity_poly.entity_id
_entity_poly.type
_entity_poly.pdbx_seq_one_letter_code
_entity_poly.pdbx_strand_id
1 'polypeptide(L)'
;MLKAKGIDIGYKNKTVLHDINIEMNPGQLICLLGPNGVGKTTFMKCLGGFLKPQKGEIFIDTHNIHKMTDSQLACKISVVLTGRITASNMTVFDIVSMGRYPYTGLMGILSQNDKNIVMESLKSVGIEHLKDRFITETSDGEYQKVMIAKALAQQPEVMLLDEAVGHLDAKNRFEILLLLRNLAHEKNVTVVMILHEVDLALRLCDMVVLVEKGGVKSYGPPEDVLTEKAVKELYNVDKAGFCRSMGTLELKCDSNKSLKVHVLSGKGKGAPIIRALTRHGYKISVGPLAENDVDYFVSKTADTIVYELNDIPALIENLKESDVIIDVDFSFDGDKLIILNELKNLNIPIYSFRNQKEVQYVYGGHDIKTLNSVEEMLKSLKLQQGIF
;
A
#
# COMPACT_ATOMS: atom_id res chain seq x y z
N MET A 1 16.27 -20.75 3.21
CA MET A 1 14.87 -20.84 2.77
C MET A 1 13.99 -21.18 3.96
N LEU A 2 12.96 -20.40 4.23
CA LEU A 2 12.00 -20.64 5.32
C LEU A 2 10.79 -21.40 4.80
N LYS A 3 10.38 -22.49 5.46
CA LYS A 3 9.22 -23.30 5.06
C LYS A 3 8.29 -23.59 6.23
N ALA A 4 7.00 -23.40 6.04
CA ALA A 4 5.96 -23.92 6.91
C ALA A 4 5.23 -25.06 6.18
N LYS A 5 5.14 -26.24 6.81
CA LYS A 5 4.54 -27.44 6.21
C LYS A 5 3.37 -27.94 7.06
N GLY A 6 2.16 -27.74 6.55
CA GLY A 6 0.90 -28.19 7.14
C GLY A 6 0.70 -27.70 8.58
N ILE A 7 1.05 -26.44 8.85
CA ILE A 7 1.03 -25.96 10.24
C ILE A 7 -0.37 -25.49 10.66
N ASP A 8 -0.80 -25.99 11.83
CA ASP A 8 -1.94 -25.44 12.57
C ASP A 8 -1.37 -24.58 13.71
N ILE A 9 -1.81 -23.32 13.84
CA ILE A 9 -1.32 -22.41 14.88
C ILE A 9 -2.46 -21.89 15.73
N GLY A 10 -2.21 -21.77 17.04
CA GLY A 10 -3.23 -21.38 17.99
C GLY A 10 -2.72 -21.30 19.42
N TYR A 11 -3.61 -20.94 20.34
CA TYR A 11 -3.31 -20.88 21.77
C TYR A 11 -4.12 -21.92 22.52
N LYS A 12 -3.45 -22.72 23.37
CA LYS A 12 -4.07 -23.80 24.14
C LYS A 12 -4.85 -24.74 23.22
N ASN A 13 -6.18 -24.82 23.39
CA ASN A 13 -7.07 -25.69 22.63
C ASN A 13 -7.78 -24.96 21.48
N LYS A 14 -7.44 -23.70 21.19
CA LYS A 14 -8.06 -22.93 20.12
C LYS A 14 -7.07 -22.70 18.98
N THR A 15 -7.29 -23.40 17.87
CA THR A 15 -6.60 -23.12 16.61
C THR A 15 -7.14 -21.83 15.99
N VAL A 16 -6.23 -21.00 15.47
CA VAL A 16 -6.51 -19.69 14.87
C VAL A 16 -6.35 -19.75 13.36
N LEU A 17 -5.26 -20.36 12.88
CA LEU A 17 -5.03 -20.63 11.46
C LEU A 17 -4.72 -22.12 11.26
N HIS A 18 -5.22 -22.67 10.16
CA HIS A 18 -5.14 -24.08 9.82
C HIS A 18 -4.36 -24.30 8.53
N ASP A 19 -3.70 -25.46 8.44
CA ASP A 19 -3.07 -26.03 7.23
C ASP A 19 -2.24 -25.02 6.41
N ILE A 20 -1.38 -24.26 7.07
CA ILE A 20 -0.53 -23.30 6.39
C ILE A 20 0.64 -24.04 5.73
N ASN A 21 0.72 -23.91 4.40
CA ASN A 21 1.80 -24.42 3.56
C ASN A 21 2.40 -23.29 2.74
N ILE A 22 3.56 -22.79 3.14
CA ILE A 22 4.24 -21.70 2.44
C ILE A 22 5.75 -21.88 2.42
N GLU A 23 6.39 -21.38 1.37
CA GLU A 23 7.83 -21.34 1.20
C GLU A 23 8.27 -19.92 0.88
N MET A 24 9.33 -19.46 1.55
CA MET A 24 9.93 -18.15 1.37
C MET A 24 11.42 -18.32 1.06
N ASN A 25 11.84 -17.82 -0.10
CA ASN A 25 13.22 -17.94 -0.56
C ASN A 25 14.13 -16.92 0.15
N PRO A 26 15.44 -17.24 0.29
CA PRO A 26 16.42 -16.30 0.80
C PRO A 26 16.39 -14.96 0.05
N GLY A 27 16.63 -13.87 0.77
CA GLY A 27 16.75 -12.54 0.20
C GLY A 27 15.44 -11.94 -0.33
N GLN A 28 14.29 -12.54 -0.03
CA GLN A 28 12.98 -11.96 -0.38
C GLN A 28 12.49 -11.00 0.71
N LEU A 29 11.77 -9.96 0.29
CA LEU A 29 10.92 -9.12 1.12
C LEU A 29 9.46 -9.62 1.00
N ILE A 30 8.94 -10.22 2.07
CA ILE A 30 7.62 -10.82 2.14
C ILE A 30 6.71 -10.00 3.05
N CYS A 31 5.50 -9.70 2.57
CA CYS A 31 4.48 -9.03 3.35
C CYS A 31 3.33 -9.97 3.75
N LEU A 32 2.99 -9.99 5.03
CA LEU A 32 1.74 -10.57 5.53
C LEU A 32 0.66 -9.48 5.54
N LEU A 33 -0.40 -9.68 4.77
CA LEU A 33 -1.57 -8.81 4.72
C LEU A 33 -2.82 -9.55 5.23
N GLY A 34 -3.77 -8.81 5.78
CA GLY A 34 -4.99 -9.38 6.36
C GLY A 34 -5.69 -8.43 7.32
N PRO A 35 -6.98 -8.62 7.62
CA PRO A 35 -7.68 -7.84 8.63
C PRO A 35 -7.05 -7.94 10.02
N ASN A 36 -7.42 -7.03 10.92
CA ASN A 36 -6.99 -7.10 12.31
C ASN A 36 -7.58 -8.33 13.01
N GLY A 37 -6.77 -8.96 13.86
CA GLY A 37 -7.21 -10.12 14.66
C GLY A 37 -7.33 -11.46 13.93
N VAL A 38 -6.99 -11.54 12.64
CA VAL A 38 -7.03 -12.82 11.89
C VAL A 38 -5.93 -13.81 12.29
N GLY A 39 -4.85 -13.33 12.90
CA GLY A 39 -3.75 -14.18 13.38
C GLY A 39 -2.38 -13.91 12.77
N LYS A 40 -2.18 -12.79 12.05
CA LYS A 40 -0.87 -12.42 11.45
C LYS A 40 0.28 -12.42 12.48
N THR A 41 0.11 -11.74 13.62
CA THR A 41 1.09 -11.75 14.72
C THR A 41 1.29 -13.15 15.31
N THR A 42 0.22 -13.96 15.43
CA THR A 42 0.33 -15.36 15.88
C THR A 42 1.16 -16.19 14.90
N PHE A 43 0.96 -15.96 13.60
CA PHE A 43 1.75 -16.62 12.56
C PHE A 43 3.21 -16.19 12.61
N MET A 44 3.48 -14.89 12.72
CA MET A 44 4.83 -14.37 12.87
C MET A 44 5.54 -14.92 14.13
N LYS A 45 4.83 -15.01 15.27
CA LYS A 45 5.35 -15.66 16.48
C LYS A 45 5.68 -17.13 16.27
N CYS A 46 4.91 -17.83 15.44
CA CYS A 46 5.17 -19.22 15.09
C CYS A 46 6.40 -19.36 14.20
N LEU A 47 6.51 -18.53 13.15
CA LEU A 47 7.70 -18.45 12.30
C LEU A 47 8.97 -18.13 13.09
N GLY A 48 8.86 -17.28 14.12
CA GLY A 48 9.97 -16.93 15.01
C GLY A 48 10.28 -17.93 16.12
N GLY A 49 9.56 -19.06 16.19
CA GLY A 49 9.76 -20.09 17.20
C GLY A 49 9.20 -19.79 18.59
N PHE A 50 8.65 -18.59 18.83
CA PHE A 50 8.01 -18.22 20.10
C PHE A 50 6.72 -18.99 20.38
N LEU A 51 6.07 -19.48 19.33
CA LEU A 51 4.88 -20.31 19.43
C LEU A 51 5.09 -21.60 18.65
N LYS A 52 5.11 -22.74 19.34
CA LYS A 52 5.15 -24.05 18.67
C LYS A 52 3.81 -24.31 17.97
N PRO A 53 3.80 -24.75 16.70
CA PRO A 53 2.55 -25.09 16.02
C PRO A 53 1.91 -26.31 16.68
N GLN A 54 0.58 -26.39 16.62
CA GLN A 54 -0.20 -27.51 17.13
C GLN A 54 -0.07 -28.75 16.24
N LYS A 55 0.16 -28.54 14.93
CA LYS A 55 0.47 -29.57 13.93
C LYS A 55 1.48 -29.04 12.93
N GLY A 56 2.12 -29.94 12.19
CA GLY A 56 3.09 -29.57 11.16
C GLY A 56 4.43 -29.12 11.73
N GLU A 57 5.31 -28.67 10.85
CA GLU A 57 6.69 -28.30 11.18
C GLU A 57 7.13 -27.06 10.40
N ILE A 58 8.03 -26.28 11.00
CA ILE A 58 8.65 -25.10 10.38
C ILE A 58 10.15 -25.37 10.24
N PHE A 59 10.70 -25.03 9.08
CA PHE A 59 12.09 -25.28 8.72
C PHE A 59 12.79 -24.01 8.26
N ILE A 60 14.06 -23.89 8.64
CA ILE A 60 15.03 -23.04 7.94
C ILE A 60 16.03 -23.96 7.25
N ASP A 61 16.02 -23.90 5.92
CA ASP A 61 16.65 -24.86 5.02
C ASP A 61 16.18 -26.29 5.34
N THR A 62 17.08 -27.11 5.88
CA THR A 62 16.82 -28.50 6.26
C THR A 62 16.53 -28.68 7.74
N HIS A 63 16.64 -27.62 8.55
CA HIS A 63 16.58 -27.72 10.01
C HIS A 63 15.21 -27.30 10.53
N ASN A 64 14.57 -28.18 11.32
CA ASN A 64 13.34 -27.83 12.03
C ASN A 64 13.66 -26.85 13.17
N ILE A 65 13.04 -25.67 13.16
CA ILE A 65 13.34 -24.60 14.12
C ILE A 65 12.96 -24.96 15.56
N HIS A 66 11.94 -25.81 15.76
CA HIS A 66 11.49 -26.22 17.10
C HIS A 66 12.33 -27.36 17.70
N LYS A 67 13.33 -27.85 16.96
CA LYS A 67 14.34 -28.80 17.45
C LYS A 67 15.67 -28.09 17.77
N MET A 68 15.79 -26.79 17.46
CA MET A 68 16.94 -25.97 17.81
C MET A 68 16.86 -25.50 19.26
N THR A 69 18.00 -25.22 19.87
CA THR A 69 18.04 -24.44 21.11
C THR A 69 17.74 -22.97 20.84
N ASP A 70 17.32 -22.22 21.86
CA ASP A 70 17.04 -20.78 21.72
C ASP A 70 18.25 -20.00 21.18
N SER A 71 19.47 -20.38 21.58
CA SER A 71 20.71 -19.76 21.08
C SER A 71 20.95 -20.08 19.61
N GLN A 72 20.71 -21.32 19.17
CA GLN A 72 20.84 -21.69 17.75
C GLN A 72 19.80 -20.96 16.89
N LEU A 73 18.55 -20.88 17.37
CA LEU A 73 17.48 -20.18 16.69
C LEU A 73 17.76 -18.68 16.60
N ALA A 74 18.27 -18.09 17.69
CA ALA A 74 18.71 -16.69 17.72
C ALA A 74 19.97 -16.42 16.89
N CYS A 75 20.64 -17.41 16.31
CA CYS A 75 21.64 -17.17 15.26
C CYS A 75 21.03 -17.14 13.85
N LYS A 76 19.75 -17.53 13.70
CA LYS A 76 19.07 -17.67 12.40
C LYS A 76 17.90 -16.70 12.21
N ILE A 77 17.16 -16.39 13.27
CA ILE A 77 15.97 -15.52 13.21
C ILE A 77 16.11 -14.35 14.18
N SER A 78 15.96 -13.13 13.66
CA SER A 78 15.78 -11.93 14.48
C SER A 78 14.36 -11.41 14.35
N VAL A 79 13.87 -10.77 15.41
CA VAL A 79 12.51 -10.22 15.46
C VAL A 79 12.54 -8.77 15.93
N VAL A 80 11.88 -7.91 15.17
CA VAL A 80 11.64 -6.50 15.46
C VAL A 80 10.17 -6.32 15.79
N LEU A 81 9.89 -6.06 17.07
CA LEU A 81 8.54 -5.80 17.56
C LEU A 81 8.31 -4.29 17.71
N THR A 82 7.05 -3.88 17.63
CA THR A 82 6.58 -2.48 17.75
C THR A 82 6.78 -1.86 19.13
N GLY A 83 7.00 -2.65 20.18
CA GLY A 83 7.09 -2.14 21.56
C GLY A 83 8.37 -1.32 21.80
N ARG A 84 8.23 -0.13 22.41
CA ARG A 84 9.38 0.62 22.91
C ARG A 84 10.02 -0.12 24.09
N ILE A 85 11.34 -0.29 24.03
CA ILE A 85 12.11 -0.81 25.17
C ILE A 85 12.24 0.26 26.24
N THR A 86 12.06 -0.11 27.50
CA THR A 86 12.33 0.76 28.65
C THR A 86 13.81 0.64 29.00
N ALA A 87 14.67 1.36 28.27
CA ALA A 87 16.13 1.30 28.42
C ALA A 87 16.74 2.70 28.51
N SER A 88 16.33 3.49 29.51
CA SER A 88 16.60 4.93 29.56
C SER A 88 18.07 5.35 29.58
N ASN A 89 18.96 4.46 30.03
CA ASN A 89 20.38 4.79 30.27
C ASN A 89 21.33 4.09 29.29
N MET A 90 20.79 3.55 28.19
CA MET A 90 21.58 2.82 27.20
C MET A 90 21.79 3.67 25.96
N THR A 91 23.02 3.64 25.45
CA THR A 91 23.33 4.27 24.17
C THR A 91 22.79 3.44 23.00
N VAL A 92 22.69 4.05 21.84
CA VAL A 92 22.37 3.35 20.59
C VAL A 92 23.33 2.17 20.35
N PHE A 93 24.63 2.36 20.61
CA PHE A 93 25.63 1.30 20.51
C PHE A 93 25.33 0.15 21.47
N ASP A 94 24.96 0.43 22.72
CA ASP A 94 24.63 -0.60 23.71
C ASP A 94 23.41 -1.43 23.28
N ILE A 95 22.36 -0.77 22.77
CA ILE A 95 21.16 -1.46 22.29
C ILE A 95 21.46 -2.35 21.09
N VAL A 96 22.24 -1.87 20.12
CA VAL A 96 22.58 -2.66 18.93
C VAL A 96 23.54 -3.80 19.26
N SER A 97 24.43 -3.58 20.24
CA SER A 97 25.31 -4.62 20.78
C SER A 97 24.56 -5.82 21.36
N MET A 98 23.33 -5.62 21.85
CA MET A 98 22.47 -6.72 22.29
C MET A 98 22.15 -7.73 21.16
N GLY A 99 22.22 -7.31 19.89
CA GLY A 99 22.10 -8.25 18.77
C GLY A 99 23.16 -9.36 18.78
N ARG A 100 24.29 -9.13 19.48
CA ARG A 100 25.40 -10.08 19.58
C ARG A 100 25.28 -11.08 20.73
N TYR A 101 24.25 -10.99 21.60
CA TYR A 101 24.08 -11.91 22.73
C TYR A 101 24.17 -13.41 22.36
N PRO A 102 23.66 -13.89 21.20
CA PRO A 102 23.80 -15.30 20.83
C PRO A 102 25.25 -15.77 20.62
N TYR A 103 26.21 -14.84 20.48
CA TYR A 103 27.61 -15.10 20.14
C TYR A 103 28.60 -14.82 21.28
N THR A 104 28.18 -14.17 22.37
CA THR A 104 29.10 -13.67 23.42
C THR A 104 29.29 -14.62 24.60
N GLY A 105 28.69 -15.82 24.56
CA GLY A 105 28.78 -16.82 25.62
C GLY A 105 28.21 -16.34 26.96
N LEU A 106 28.53 -17.06 28.04
CA LEU A 106 27.98 -16.81 29.39
C LEU A 106 28.39 -15.46 29.99
N MET A 107 29.57 -14.94 29.62
CA MET A 107 30.08 -13.69 30.17
C MET A 107 29.52 -12.45 29.46
N GLY A 108 28.89 -12.60 28.29
CA GLY A 108 28.29 -11.49 27.55
C GLY A 108 29.31 -10.47 27.02
N ILE A 109 30.59 -10.84 26.93
CA ILE A 109 31.67 -9.93 26.54
C ILE A 109 31.76 -9.87 25.02
N LEU A 110 31.70 -8.67 24.46
CA LEU A 110 31.88 -8.44 23.03
C LEU A 110 33.34 -8.61 22.63
N SER A 111 33.60 -9.44 21.63
CA SER A 111 34.89 -9.47 20.95
C SER A 111 35.09 -8.21 20.10
N GLN A 112 36.32 -7.98 19.61
CA GLN A 112 36.55 -6.90 18.65
C GLN A 112 35.76 -7.12 17.35
N ASN A 113 35.57 -8.37 16.93
CA ASN A 113 34.74 -8.70 15.78
C ASN A 113 33.27 -8.35 16.01
N ASP A 114 32.73 -8.62 17.20
CA ASP A 114 31.34 -8.24 17.54
C ASP A 114 31.14 -6.73 17.49
N LYS A 115 32.10 -5.95 18.01
CA LYS A 115 32.07 -4.48 17.92
C LYS A 115 32.09 -3.99 16.47
N ASN A 116 32.86 -4.65 15.59
CA ASN A 116 32.89 -4.31 14.18
C ASN A 116 31.54 -4.60 13.51
N ILE A 117 30.90 -5.73 13.82
CA ILE A 117 29.57 -6.09 13.30
C ILE A 117 28.49 -5.10 13.76
N VAL A 118 28.56 -4.66 15.02
CA VAL A 118 27.67 -3.61 15.56
C VAL A 118 27.82 -2.32 14.77
N MET A 119 29.05 -1.88 14.54
CA MET A 119 29.32 -0.67 13.75
C MET A 119 28.89 -0.79 12.28
N GLU A 120 29.09 -1.95 11.65
CA GLU A 120 28.61 -2.20 10.29
C GLU A 120 27.08 -2.19 10.23
N SER A 121 26.41 -2.71 11.25
CA SER A 121 24.95 -2.73 11.34
C SER A 121 24.37 -1.32 11.49
N LEU A 122 24.99 -0.48 12.32
CA LEU A 122 24.64 0.94 12.44
C LEU A 122 24.82 1.70 11.12
N LYS A 123 25.93 1.43 10.42
CA LYS A 123 26.21 2.04 9.10
C LYS A 123 25.22 1.57 8.04
N SER A 124 24.83 0.30 8.06
CA SER A 124 23.89 -0.28 7.09
C SER A 124 22.49 0.35 7.16
N VAL A 125 22.13 0.93 8.32
CA VAL A 125 20.88 1.67 8.49
C VAL A 125 21.08 3.20 8.52
N GLY A 126 22.31 3.69 8.35
CA GLY A 126 22.66 5.11 8.26
C GLY A 126 22.59 5.89 9.58
N ILE A 127 22.82 5.24 10.73
CA ILE A 127 22.73 5.88 12.06
C ILE A 127 24.03 5.77 12.88
N GLU A 128 25.16 5.50 12.26
CA GLU A 128 26.45 5.36 12.94
C GLU A 128 26.86 6.61 13.74
N HIS A 129 26.42 7.79 13.30
CA HIS A 129 26.62 9.07 13.98
C HIS A 129 25.83 9.19 15.30
N LEU A 130 24.82 8.35 15.52
CA LEU A 130 24.01 8.32 16.74
C LEU A 130 24.56 7.34 17.79
N LYS A 131 25.64 6.60 17.50
CA LYS A 131 26.11 5.47 18.33
C LYS A 131 26.27 5.79 19.82
N ASP A 132 26.73 7.00 20.15
CA ASP A 132 26.99 7.43 21.53
C ASP A 132 25.80 8.18 22.17
N ARG A 133 24.71 8.43 21.43
CA ARG A 133 23.50 9.06 21.97
C ARG A 133 22.68 8.07 22.78
N PHE A 134 21.93 8.58 23.75
CA PHE A 134 20.97 7.75 24.47
C PHE A 134 19.77 7.40 23.59
N ILE A 135 19.23 6.19 23.75
CA ILE A 135 18.06 5.74 22.99
C ILE A 135 16.80 6.60 23.25
N THR A 136 16.75 7.27 24.39
CA THR A 136 15.68 8.22 24.74
C THR A 136 15.72 9.51 23.94
N GLU A 137 16.85 9.82 23.30
CA GLU A 137 17.08 11.03 22.51
C GLU A 137 16.80 10.83 21.01
N THR A 138 16.44 9.61 20.59
CA THR A 138 16.13 9.31 19.19
C THR A 138 14.68 9.60 18.85
N SER A 139 14.43 10.14 17.66
CA SER A 139 13.11 10.19 17.03
C SER A 139 12.53 8.79 16.78
N ASP A 140 11.23 8.67 16.48
CA ASP A 140 10.61 7.37 16.18
C ASP A 140 11.26 6.66 14.99
N GLY A 141 11.61 7.40 13.93
CA GLY A 141 12.30 6.86 12.76
C GLY A 141 13.70 6.36 13.09
N GLU A 142 14.48 7.13 13.86
CA GLU A 142 15.80 6.72 14.33
C GLU A 142 15.71 5.52 15.26
N TYR A 143 14.77 5.51 16.21
CA TYR A 143 14.51 4.37 17.09
C TYR A 143 14.24 3.10 16.29
N GLN A 144 13.42 3.19 15.24
CA GLN A 144 13.14 2.05 14.37
C GLN A 144 14.40 1.57 13.64
N LYS A 145 15.25 2.48 13.15
CA LYS A 145 16.56 2.14 12.56
C LYS A 145 17.46 1.47 13.61
N VAL A 146 17.46 1.90 14.88
CA VAL A 146 18.21 1.23 15.95
C VAL A 146 17.73 -0.21 16.14
N MET A 147 16.42 -0.45 16.18
CA MET A 147 15.88 -1.81 16.34
C MET A 147 16.21 -2.71 15.15
N ILE A 148 16.18 -2.18 13.92
CA ILE A 148 16.60 -2.91 12.71
C ILE A 148 18.10 -3.19 12.75
N ALA A 149 18.93 -2.21 13.12
CA ALA A 149 20.39 -2.42 13.27
C ALA A 149 20.70 -3.47 14.34
N LYS A 150 20.00 -3.47 15.47
CA LYS A 150 20.10 -4.52 16.50
C LYS A 150 19.77 -5.90 15.91
N ALA A 151 18.66 -6.00 15.18
CA ALA A 151 18.25 -7.24 14.54
C ALA A 151 19.23 -7.69 13.43
N LEU A 152 19.87 -6.75 12.73
CA LEU A 152 20.89 -7.01 11.72
C LEU A 152 22.23 -7.42 12.34
N ALA A 153 22.60 -6.84 13.49
CA ALA A 153 23.81 -7.18 14.22
C ALA A 153 23.80 -8.65 14.66
N GLN A 154 22.62 -9.26 14.81
CA GLN A 154 22.43 -10.69 15.04
C GLN A 154 22.84 -11.56 13.83
N GLN A 155 23.10 -10.97 12.66
CA GLN A 155 23.38 -11.65 11.39
C GLN A 155 22.36 -12.76 11.04
N PRO A 156 21.06 -12.43 11.03
CA PRO A 156 20.00 -13.40 10.84
C PRO A 156 19.91 -13.85 9.36
N GLU A 157 19.45 -15.08 9.15
CA GLU A 157 18.98 -15.55 7.84
C GLU A 157 17.56 -15.04 7.55
N VAL A 158 16.76 -14.84 8.62
CA VAL A 158 15.38 -14.36 8.56
C VAL A 158 15.16 -13.23 9.58
N MET A 159 14.64 -12.10 9.13
CA MET A 159 14.20 -10.99 9.97
C MET A 159 12.67 -10.88 9.94
N LEU A 160 12.03 -10.95 11.10
CA LEU A 160 10.59 -10.83 11.25
C LEU A 160 10.22 -9.45 11.83
N LEU A 161 9.29 -8.74 11.22
CA LEU A 161 8.88 -7.40 11.63
C LEU A 161 7.37 -7.29 11.83
N ASP A 162 6.93 -7.12 13.08
CA ASP A 162 5.51 -6.96 13.41
C ASP A 162 5.14 -5.48 13.48
N GLU A 163 4.42 -4.99 12.47
CA GLU A 163 3.92 -3.60 12.35
C GLU A 163 5.01 -2.51 12.50
N ALA A 164 6.23 -2.79 12.07
CA ALA A 164 7.43 -1.97 12.27
C ALA A 164 7.36 -0.52 11.74
N VAL A 165 6.37 -0.18 10.92
CA VAL A 165 6.23 1.17 10.32
C VAL A 165 4.91 1.87 10.66
N GLY A 166 4.06 1.26 11.48
CA GLY A 166 2.67 1.73 11.70
C GLY A 166 2.56 3.11 12.36
N HIS A 167 3.56 3.52 13.14
CA HIS A 167 3.56 4.79 13.90
C HIS A 167 4.42 5.88 13.26
N LEU A 168 5.07 5.59 12.12
CA LEU A 168 5.97 6.51 11.46
C LEU A 168 5.21 7.44 10.51
N ASP A 169 5.70 8.68 10.37
CA ASP A 169 5.24 9.57 9.30
C ASP A 169 5.54 9.00 7.91
N ALA A 170 4.95 9.61 6.87
CA ALA A 170 5.07 9.11 5.51
C ALA A 170 6.52 9.01 5.00
N LYS A 171 7.39 9.96 5.37
CA LYS A 171 8.79 9.98 4.95
C LYS A 171 9.55 8.86 5.63
N ASN A 172 9.50 8.80 6.96
CA ASN A 172 10.19 7.80 7.77
C ASN A 172 9.73 6.38 7.43
N ARG A 173 8.43 6.16 7.23
CA ARG A 173 7.87 4.88 6.77
C ARG A 173 8.50 4.46 5.44
N PHE A 174 8.53 5.34 4.44
CA PHE A 174 9.09 5.02 3.13
C PHE A 174 10.60 4.72 3.22
N GLU A 175 11.36 5.51 4.00
CA GLU A 175 12.78 5.25 4.25
C GLU A 175 13.04 3.88 4.88
N ILE A 176 12.26 3.49 5.90
CA ILE A 176 12.39 2.18 6.55
C ILE A 176 12.05 1.05 5.58
N LEU A 177 11.00 1.20 4.78
CA LEU A 177 10.63 0.16 3.82
C LEU A 177 11.69 -0.03 2.74
N LEU A 178 12.27 1.06 2.22
CA LEU A 178 13.41 0.99 1.30
C LEU A 178 14.63 0.34 1.95
N LEU A 179 14.92 0.68 3.21
CA LEU A 179 15.99 0.05 3.97
C LEU A 179 15.78 -1.48 4.06
N LEU A 180 14.58 -1.93 4.43
CA LEU A 180 14.25 -3.35 4.54
C LEU A 180 14.38 -4.08 3.20
N ARG A 181 13.96 -3.44 2.10
CA ARG A 181 14.14 -3.96 0.74
C ARG A 181 15.63 -4.13 0.39
N ASN A 182 16.46 -3.13 0.69
CA ASN A 182 17.90 -3.22 0.44
C ASN A 182 18.57 -4.30 1.31
N LEU A 183 18.17 -4.43 2.59
CA LEU A 183 18.64 -5.52 3.44
C LEU A 183 18.25 -6.89 2.87
N ALA A 184 17.05 -7.00 2.30
CA ALA A 184 16.63 -8.24 1.68
C ALA A 184 17.50 -8.60 0.47
N HIS A 185 17.60 -7.66 -0.48
CA HIS A 185 18.21 -7.93 -1.79
C HIS A 185 19.74 -7.88 -1.78
N GLU A 186 20.34 -6.93 -1.05
CA GLU A 186 21.80 -6.71 -1.07
C GLU A 186 22.53 -7.50 0.02
N LYS A 187 21.92 -7.68 1.19
CA LYS A 187 22.49 -8.47 2.31
C LYS A 187 21.96 -9.91 2.35
N ASN A 188 21.09 -10.30 1.42
CA ASN A 188 20.50 -11.64 1.30
C ASN A 188 19.79 -12.10 2.59
N VAL A 189 19.16 -11.16 3.31
CA VAL A 189 18.37 -11.45 4.52
C VAL A 189 16.92 -11.70 4.11
N THR A 190 16.28 -12.79 4.53
CA THR A 190 14.85 -12.97 4.26
C THR A 190 14.05 -12.06 5.19
N VAL A 191 13.27 -11.11 4.68
CA VAL A 191 12.51 -10.17 5.52
C VAL A 191 11.03 -10.51 5.44
N VAL A 192 10.41 -10.82 6.57
CA VAL A 192 8.96 -11.05 6.67
C VAL A 192 8.35 -9.95 7.53
N MET A 193 7.42 -9.17 6.98
CA MET A 193 6.84 -8.03 7.67
C MET A 193 5.32 -8.01 7.58
N ILE A 194 4.68 -7.40 8.57
CA ILE A 194 3.23 -7.14 8.55
C ILE A 194 3.01 -5.69 8.11
N LEU A 195 2.20 -5.50 7.06
CA LEU A 195 1.69 -4.19 6.63
C LEU A 195 0.17 -4.15 6.67
N HIS A 196 -0.36 -2.93 6.64
CA HIS A 196 -1.79 -2.66 6.45
C HIS A 196 -2.12 -2.05 5.09
N GLU A 197 -1.10 -1.70 4.31
CA GLU A 197 -1.21 -0.91 3.07
C GLU A 197 -0.89 -1.79 1.86
N VAL A 198 -1.92 -2.14 1.08
CA VAL A 198 -1.78 -2.96 -0.13
C VAL A 198 -0.94 -2.29 -1.21
N ASP A 199 -1.07 -0.97 -1.36
CA ASP A 199 -0.32 -0.20 -2.36
C ASP A 199 1.19 -0.26 -2.08
N LEU A 200 1.59 -0.19 -0.80
CA LEU A 200 3.00 -0.35 -0.41
C LEU A 200 3.49 -1.79 -0.63
N ALA A 201 2.68 -2.79 -0.29
CA ALA A 201 3.02 -4.19 -0.52
C ALA A 201 3.24 -4.48 -2.01
N LEU A 202 2.35 -3.97 -2.88
CA LEU A 202 2.45 -4.13 -4.34
C LEU A 202 3.71 -3.48 -4.93
N ARG A 203 4.16 -2.35 -4.37
CA ARG A 203 5.30 -1.58 -4.91
C ARG A 203 6.66 -2.06 -4.43
N LEU A 204 6.72 -2.72 -3.27
CA LEU A 204 7.98 -2.92 -2.55
C LEU A 204 8.29 -4.39 -2.29
N CYS A 205 7.28 -5.25 -2.11
CA CYS A 205 7.49 -6.62 -1.67
C CYS A 205 7.61 -7.58 -2.86
N ASP A 206 8.47 -8.59 -2.72
CA ASP A 206 8.62 -9.65 -3.73
C ASP A 206 7.48 -10.67 -3.63
N MET A 207 6.95 -10.87 -2.42
CA MET A 207 5.89 -11.83 -2.12
C MET A 207 4.87 -11.24 -1.14
N VAL A 208 3.61 -11.58 -1.33
CA VAL A 208 2.51 -11.28 -0.41
C VAL A 208 1.89 -12.58 0.07
N VAL A 209 1.54 -12.63 1.35
CA VAL A 209 0.74 -13.68 1.98
C VAL A 209 -0.56 -13.06 2.48
N LEU A 210 -1.68 -13.43 1.89
CA LEU A 210 -3.01 -13.03 2.37
C LEU A 210 -3.48 -13.99 3.46
N VAL A 211 -3.63 -13.45 4.66
CA VAL A 211 -4.11 -14.18 5.84
C VAL A 211 -5.56 -13.78 6.12
N GLU A 212 -6.43 -14.78 6.21
CA GLU A 212 -7.84 -14.60 6.57
C GLU A 212 -8.21 -15.51 7.75
N LYS A 213 -9.47 -15.42 8.20
CA LYS A 213 -9.97 -16.33 9.23
C LYS A 213 -9.82 -17.77 8.75
N GLY A 214 -9.08 -18.57 9.50
CA GLY A 214 -8.90 -19.99 9.25
C GLY A 214 -7.61 -20.37 8.51
N GLY A 215 -6.84 -19.44 7.92
CA GLY A 215 -5.61 -19.84 7.23
C GLY A 215 -4.97 -18.78 6.33
N VAL A 216 -3.97 -19.23 5.56
CA VAL A 216 -3.45 -18.50 4.40
C VAL A 216 -4.37 -18.76 3.22
N LYS A 217 -4.95 -17.70 2.65
CA LYS A 217 -5.83 -17.80 1.49
C LYS A 217 -5.07 -17.96 0.18
N SER A 218 -4.01 -17.18 0.03
CA SER A 218 -3.15 -17.17 -1.14
C SER A 218 -1.81 -16.54 -0.80
N TYR A 219 -0.75 -16.98 -1.48
CA TYR A 219 0.55 -16.34 -1.41
C TYR A 219 1.27 -16.44 -2.75
N GLY A 220 2.16 -15.49 -3.05
CA GLY A 220 2.74 -15.32 -4.38
C GLY A 220 3.25 -13.91 -4.62
N PRO A 221 3.74 -13.61 -5.84
CA PRO A 221 3.99 -12.24 -6.27
C PRO A 221 2.75 -11.36 -6.04
N PRO A 222 2.92 -10.10 -5.62
CA PRO A 222 1.79 -9.23 -5.29
C PRO A 222 0.84 -9.04 -6.48
N GLU A 223 1.34 -9.04 -7.72
CA GLU A 223 0.53 -8.91 -8.93
C GLU A 223 -0.47 -10.06 -9.07
N ASP A 224 -0.10 -11.28 -8.70
CA ASP A 224 -0.95 -12.47 -8.82
C ASP A 224 -1.93 -12.60 -7.65
N VAL A 225 -1.52 -12.13 -6.48
CA VAL A 225 -2.26 -12.28 -5.23
C VAL A 225 -3.26 -11.14 -4.99
N LEU A 226 -2.86 -9.89 -5.25
CA LEU A 226 -3.64 -8.69 -4.96
C LEU A 226 -4.60 -8.36 -6.11
N THR A 227 -5.58 -9.23 -6.33
CA THR A 227 -6.69 -8.99 -7.25
C THR A 227 -7.74 -8.05 -6.65
N GLU A 228 -8.58 -7.42 -7.49
CA GLU A 228 -9.69 -6.57 -7.02
C GLU A 228 -10.59 -7.31 -6.03
N LYS A 229 -10.96 -8.55 -6.37
CA LYS A 229 -11.77 -9.42 -5.49
C LYS A 229 -11.05 -9.68 -4.16
N ALA A 230 -9.77 -10.03 -4.20
CA ALA A 230 -9.00 -10.33 -3.00
C ALA A 230 -8.90 -9.12 -2.06
N VAL A 231 -8.59 -7.94 -2.59
CA VAL A 231 -8.50 -6.70 -1.80
C VAL A 231 -9.86 -6.30 -1.23
N LYS A 232 -10.94 -6.43 -2.01
CA LYS A 232 -12.29 -6.15 -1.53
C LYS A 232 -12.68 -7.04 -0.36
N GLU A 233 -12.42 -8.34 -0.47
CA GLU A 233 -12.68 -9.32 0.59
C GLU A 233 -11.79 -9.07 1.83
N LEU A 234 -10.52 -8.68 1.63
CA LEU A 234 -9.54 -8.44 2.69
C LEU A 234 -9.95 -7.29 3.63
N TYR A 235 -10.47 -6.19 3.08
CA TYR A 235 -10.82 -5.01 3.86
C TYR A 235 -12.33 -4.86 4.14
N ASN A 236 -13.17 -5.73 3.56
CA ASN A 236 -14.62 -5.65 3.68
C ASN A 236 -15.16 -4.24 3.34
N VAL A 237 -14.65 -3.65 2.25
CA VAL A 237 -15.02 -2.29 1.83
C VAL A 237 -15.92 -2.37 0.60
N ASP A 238 -17.22 -2.26 0.80
CA ASP A 238 -18.18 -2.19 -0.30
C ASP A 238 -18.19 -0.83 -1.01
N LYS A 239 -17.69 0.21 -0.34
CA LYS A 239 -17.67 1.60 -0.84
C LYS A 239 -16.36 2.01 -1.50
N ALA A 240 -15.48 1.05 -1.81
CA ALA A 240 -14.23 1.29 -2.53
C ALA A 240 -14.01 0.21 -3.59
N GLY A 241 -13.43 0.61 -4.71
CA GLY A 241 -12.87 -0.29 -5.71
C GLY A 241 -11.35 -0.34 -5.58
N PHE A 242 -10.74 -1.41 -6.07
CA PHE A 242 -9.28 -1.53 -6.14
C PHE A 242 -8.83 -1.63 -7.60
N CYS A 243 -8.04 -0.65 -8.04
CA CYS A 243 -7.44 -0.66 -9.37
C CYS A 243 -6.14 -1.45 -9.33
N ARG A 244 -6.14 -2.70 -9.81
CA ARG A 244 -4.94 -3.55 -9.88
C ARG A 244 -3.81 -2.88 -10.68
N SER A 245 -4.13 -2.28 -11.82
CA SER A 245 -3.14 -1.65 -12.71
C SER A 245 -2.41 -0.47 -12.06
N MET A 246 -3.09 0.27 -11.18
CA MET A 246 -2.52 1.44 -10.48
C MET A 246 -2.07 1.11 -9.05
N GLY A 247 -2.52 -0.02 -8.49
CA GLY A 247 -2.32 -0.36 -7.09
C GLY A 247 -3.05 0.57 -6.12
N THR A 248 -4.15 1.20 -6.54
CA THR A 248 -4.85 2.22 -5.75
C THR A 248 -6.26 1.80 -5.38
N LEU A 249 -6.71 2.27 -4.22
CA LEU A 249 -8.12 2.24 -3.84
C LEU A 249 -8.79 3.53 -4.32
N GLU A 250 -9.96 3.40 -4.93
CA GLU A 250 -10.82 4.54 -5.27
C GLU A 250 -12.14 4.43 -4.51
N LEU A 251 -12.67 5.57 -4.05
CA LEU A 251 -14.03 5.60 -3.49
C LEU A 251 -15.03 5.31 -4.60
N LYS A 252 -16.01 4.46 -4.30
CA LYS A 252 -17.12 4.22 -5.22
C LYS A 252 -18.11 5.38 -5.18
N CYS A 253 -18.68 5.66 -6.34
CA CYS A 253 -19.75 6.62 -6.52
C CYS A 253 -21.03 6.07 -5.86
N ASP A 254 -21.32 6.54 -4.64
CA ASP A 254 -22.59 6.32 -3.95
C ASP A 254 -23.43 7.60 -4.11
N SER A 255 -24.17 7.67 -5.21
CA SER A 255 -24.80 8.91 -5.66
C SER A 255 -26.06 9.23 -4.86
N ASN A 256 -25.96 10.20 -3.96
CA ASN A 256 -27.11 10.70 -3.18
C ASN A 256 -27.74 11.96 -3.81
N LYS A 257 -27.07 12.57 -4.80
CA LYS A 257 -27.55 13.77 -5.50
C LYS A 257 -28.30 13.41 -6.78
N SER A 258 -29.28 14.25 -7.15
CA SER A 258 -30.03 14.10 -8.41
C SER A 258 -29.24 14.56 -9.64
N LEU A 259 -28.37 15.57 -9.49
CA LEU A 259 -27.64 16.21 -10.58
C LEU A 259 -26.69 15.23 -11.28
N LYS A 260 -26.93 15.00 -12.58
CA LYS A 260 -26.13 14.21 -13.51
C LYS A 260 -25.03 15.08 -14.11
N VAL A 261 -23.78 14.78 -13.76
CA VAL A 261 -22.59 15.49 -14.25
C VAL A 261 -21.85 14.58 -15.21
N HIS A 262 -21.67 15.03 -16.45
CA HIS A 262 -20.80 14.37 -17.40
C HIS A 262 -19.42 15.04 -17.44
N VAL A 263 -18.36 14.24 -17.39
CA VAL A 263 -16.97 14.71 -17.44
C VAL A 263 -16.34 14.31 -18.77
N LEU A 264 -16.12 15.30 -19.63
CA LEU A 264 -15.32 15.15 -20.84
C LEU A 264 -13.85 15.16 -20.45
N SER A 265 -13.17 14.02 -20.55
CA SER A 265 -11.79 13.88 -20.10
C SER A 265 -11.00 12.88 -20.93
N GLY A 266 -9.70 12.83 -20.67
CA GLY A 266 -8.71 11.97 -21.32
C GLY A 266 -7.30 12.48 -21.00
N LYS A 267 -6.29 11.68 -21.38
CA LYS A 267 -4.87 11.96 -21.10
C LYS A 267 -4.58 12.09 -19.59
N GLY A 268 -5.39 11.46 -18.73
CA GLY A 268 -5.22 11.46 -17.27
C GLY A 268 -5.56 12.77 -16.54
N LYS A 269 -6.24 13.73 -17.21
CA LYS A 269 -6.61 15.02 -16.60
C LYS A 269 -7.91 14.95 -15.80
N GLY A 270 -8.79 13.98 -16.09
CA GLY A 270 -10.08 13.80 -15.46
C GLY A 270 -10.00 13.26 -14.03
N ALA A 271 -9.00 12.45 -13.70
CA ALA A 271 -8.92 11.73 -12.42
C ALA A 271 -9.11 12.61 -11.16
N PRO A 272 -8.46 13.78 -11.01
CA PRO A 272 -8.72 14.67 -9.87
C PRO A 272 -10.16 15.18 -9.81
N ILE A 273 -10.77 15.44 -10.97
CA ILE A 273 -12.13 15.94 -11.12
C ILE A 273 -13.14 14.85 -10.73
N ILE A 274 -12.97 13.66 -11.27
CA ILE A 274 -13.80 12.48 -10.96
C ILE A 274 -13.77 12.22 -9.46
N ARG A 275 -12.58 12.14 -8.84
CA ARG A 275 -12.44 11.96 -7.39
C ARG A 275 -13.13 13.07 -6.60
N ALA A 276 -13.04 14.33 -7.04
CA ALA A 276 -13.70 15.44 -6.37
C ALA A 276 -15.22 15.32 -6.44
N LEU A 277 -15.78 14.97 -7.60
CA LEU A 277 -17.21 14.77 -7.78
C LEU A 277 -17.72 13.58 -6.95
N THR A 278 -16.98 12.46 -6.96
CA THR A 278 -17.31 11.26 -6.20
C THR A 278 -17.38 11.55 -4.70
N ARG A 279 -16.39 12.27 -4.15
CA ARG A 279 -16.39 12.71 -2.74
C ARG A 279 -17.60 13.57 -2.36
N HIS A 280 -18.21 14.26 -3.33
CA HIS A 280 -19.38 15.11 -3.11
C HIS A 280 -20.71 14.44 -3.50
N GLY A 281 -20.69 13.15 -3.88
CA GLY A 281 -21.88 12.33 -4.10
C GLY A 281 -22.69 12.69 -5.36
N TYR A 282 -22.06 13.29 -6.37
CA TYR A 282 -22.71 13.56 -7.67
C TYR A 282 -22.90 12.26 -8.47
N LYS A 283 -23.91 12.22 -9.35
CA LYS A 283 -24.05 11.16 -10.37
C LYS A 283 -23.10 11.48 -11.51
N ILE A 284 -22.15 10.60 -11.79
CA ILE A 284 -21.04 10.89 -12.70
C ILE A 284 -21.08 9.93 -13.88
N SER A 285 -21.05 10.50 -15.08
CA SER A 285 -20.58 9.79 -16.26
C SER A 285 -19.30 10.42 -16.80
N VAL A 286 -18.45 9.62 -17.44
CA VAL A 286 -17.14 10.05 -17.92
C VAL A 286 -16.93 9.50 -19.32
N GLY A 287 -16.44 10.31 -20.24
CA GLY A 287 -16.16 9.85 -21.59
C GLY A 287 -15.86 10.99 -22.57
N PRO A 288 -15.51 10.66 -23.81
CA PRO A 288 -15.11 9.32 -24.22
C PRO A 288 -13.69 8.99 -23.74
N LEU A 289 -13.45 7.75 -23.32
CA LEU A 289 -12.14 7.31 -22.83
C LEU A 289 -11.60 6.11 -23.61
N ALA A 290 -10.28 6.01 -23.71
CA ALA A 290 -9.63 4.78 -24.15
C ALA A 290 -9.49 3.82 -22.94
N GLU A 291 -9.59 2.51 -23.16
CA GLU A 291 -9.47 1.51 -22.08
C GLU A 291 -8.13 1.55 -21.33
N ASN A 292 -7.09 2.10 -21.97
CA ASN A 292 -5.76 2.26 -21.38
C ASN A 292 -5.52 3.65 -20.76
N ASP A 293 -6.52 4.52 -20.73
CA ASP A 293 -6.41 5.84 -20.11
C ASP A 293 -6.46 5.74 -18.58
N VAL A 294 -5.68 6.57 -17.88
CA VAL A 294 -5.73 6.66 -16.42
C VAL A 294 -7.12 7.08 -15.95
N ASP A 295 -7.79 7.96 -16.71
CA ASP A 295 -9.14 8.40 -16.41
C ASP A 295 -10.15 7.24 -16.52
N TYR A 296 -9.90 6.26 -17.40
CA TYR A 296 -10.72 5.05 -17.53
C TYR A 296 -10.59 4.16 -16.29
N PHE A 297 -9.34 3.89 -15.88
CA PHE A 297 -9.08 3.08 -14.68
C PHE A 297 -9.69 3.70 -13.43
N VAL A 298 -9.52 5.01 -13.22
CA VAL A 298 -10.10 5.72 -12.07
C VAL A 298 -11.63 5.68 -12.12
N SER A 299 -12.22 5.92 -13.28
CA SER A 299 -13.68 5.93 -13.47
C SER A 299 -14.32 4.57 -13.20
N LYS A 300 -13.79 3.49 -13.81
CA LYS A 300 -14.29 2.12 -13.58
C LYS A 300 -14.13 1.69 -12.12
N THR A 301 -12.98 1.98 -11.52
CA THR A 301 -12.72 1.62 -10.11
C THR A 301 -13.64 2.40 -9.15
N ALA A 302 -13.95 3.65 -9.49
CA ALA A 302 -14.91 4.47 -8.76
C ALA A 302 -16.38 4.13 -9.08
N ASP A 303 -16.67 3.11 -9.89
CA ASP A 303 -18.03 2.68 -10.24
C ASP A 303 -18.86 3.78 -10.93
N THR A 304 -18.21 4.60 -11.76
CA THR A 304 -18.90 5.62 -12.58
C THR A 304 -19.35 5.03 -13.92
N ILE A 305 -20.30 5.69 -14.59
CA ILE A 305 -20.69 5.32 -15.95
C ILE A 305 -19.59 5.77 -16.91
N VAL A 306 -18.99 4.85 -17.66
CA VAL A 306 -17.89 5.14 -18.59
C VAL A 306 -18.34 4.92 -20.02
N TYR A 307 -18.14 5.93 -20.86
CA TYR A 307 -18.32 5.85 -22.30
C TYR A 307 -16.95 5.77 -22.97
N GLU A 308 -16.78 4.77 -23.83
CA GLU A 308 -15.53 4.50 -24.52
C GLU A 308 -15.46 5.22 -25.87
N LEU A 309 -14.25 5.44 -26.39
CA LEU A 309 -14.03 6.13 -27.67
C LEU A 309 -14.65 5.42 -28.89
N ASN A 310 -14.92 4.12 -28.78
CA ASN A 310 -15.56 3.31 -29.81
C ASN A 310 -17.11 3.41 -29.80
N ASP A 311 -17.71 4.03 -28.79
CA ASP A 311 -19.17 4.16 -28.63
C ASP A 311 -19.62 5.62 -28.49
N ILE A 312 -19.28 6.42 -29.52
CA ILE A 312 -19.69 7.83 -29.62
C ILE A 312 -21.22 8.00 -29.63
N PRO A 313 -22.04 7.16 -30.30
CA PRO A 313 -23.48 7.30 -30.28
C PRO A 313 -24.08 7.25 -28.86
N ALA A 314 -23.71 6.27 -28.04
CA ALA A 314 -24.19 6.18 -26.66
C ALA A 314 -23.73 7.36 -25.81
N LEU A 315 -22.49 7.85 -26.04
CA LEU A 315 -22.02 9.07 -25.40
C LEU A 315 -22.91 10.28 -25.73
N ILE A 316 -23.26 10.49 -27.00
CA ILE A 316 -24.10 11.62 -27.43
C ILE A 316 -25.49 11.57 -26.77
N GLU A 317 -26.09 10.39 -26.66
CA GLU A 317 -27.36 10.20 -25.94
C GLU A 317 -27.22 10.60 -24.47
N ASN A 318 -26.16 10.15 -23.79
CA ASN A 318 -25.90 10.54 -22.41
C ASN A 318 -25.62 12.05 -22.23
N LEU A 319 -24.94 12.69 -23.18
CA LEU A 319 -24.69 14.14 -23.12
C LEU A 319 -26.01 14.92 -23.12
N LYS A 320 -27.02 14.46 -23.88
CA LYS A 320 -28.37 15.06 -23.91
C LYS A 320 -29.15 14.87 -22.61
N GLU A 321 -28.86 13.81 -21.87
CA GLU A 321 -29.49 13.54 -20.57
C GLU A 321 -28.76 14.14 -19.36
N SER A 322 -27.60 14.76 -19.58
CA SER A 322 -26.78 15.32 -18.50
C SER A 322 -27.29 16.70 -18.08
N ASP A 323 -27.21 17.01 -16.79
CA ASP A 323 -27.61 18.32 -16.28
C ASP A 323 -26.47 19.36 -16.41
N VAL A 324 -25.22 18.89 -16.34
CA VAL A 324 -24.01 19.71 -16.47
C VAL A 324 -22.92 18.92 -17.16
N ILE A 325 -22.15 19.60 -18.02
CA ILE A 325 -20.97 19.03 -18.68
C ILE A 325 -19.72 19.76 -18.16
N ILE A 326 -18.69 18.98 -17.81
CA ILE A 326 -17.39 19.49 -17.39
C ILE A 326 -16.33 19.05 -18.40
N ASP A 327 -15.80 20.00 -19.15
CA ASP A 327 -14.67 19.82 -20.06
C ASP A 327 -13.34 19.97 -19.32
N VAL A 328 -12.61 18.87 -19.17
CA VAL A 328 -11.31 18.81 -18.52
C VAL A 328 -10.18 18.80 -19.55
N ASP A 329 -10.22 19.80 -20.44
CA ASP A 329 -9.29 19.95 -21.57
C ASP A 329 -9.30 18.73 -22.52
N PHE A 330 -10.50 18.27 -22.87
CA PHE A 330 -10.68 17.14 -23.77
C PHE A 330 -10.31 17.50 -25.22
N SER A 331 -9.47 16.68 -25.85
CA SER A 331 -9.00 16.91 -27.22
C SER A 331 -10.07 16.58 -28.26
N PHE A 332 -10.56 17.58 -28.98
CA PHE A 332 -11.49 17.43 -30.09
C PHE A 332 -10.75 17.34 -31.42
N ASP A 333 -10.22 16.15 -31.73
CA ASP A 333 -9.49 15.85 -32.97
C ASP A 333 -10.13 14.72 -33.77
N GLY A 334 -10.00 14.77 -35.10
CA GLY A 334 -10.52 13.77 -36.02
C GLY A 334 -12.01 13.51 -35.82
N ASP A 335 -12.38 12.24 -35.63
CA ASP A 335 -13.77 11.80 -35.47
C ASP A 335 -14.45 12.34 -34.20
N LYS A 336 -13.66 12.83 -33.22
CA LYS A 336 -14.19 13.43 -31.99
C LYS A 336 -14.77 14.82 -32.20
N LEU A 337 -14.55 15.44 -33.37
CA LEU A 337 -15.19 16.71 -33.74
C LEU A 337 -16.72 16.61 -33.76
N ILE A 338 -17.26 15.41 -33.98
CA ILE A 338 -18.71 15.14 -33.88
C ILE A 338 -19.23 15.49 -32.48
N ILE A 339 -18.47 15.15 -31.43
CA ILE A 339 -18.83 15.47 -30.04
C ILE A 339 -18.89 16.98 -29.84
N LEU A 340 -17.88 17.71 -30.33
CA LEU A 340 -17.86 19.18 -30.22
C LEU A 340 -19.07 19.83 -30.92
N ASN A 341 -19.46 19.31 -32.08
CA ASN A 341 -20.62 19.82 -32.80
C ASN A 341 -21.92 19.57 -32.03
N GLU A 342 -22.10 18.40 -31.44
CA GLU A 342 -23.25 18.13 -30.57
C GLU A 342 -23.25 19.05 -29.34
N LEU A 343 -22.11 19.21 -28.65
CA LEU A 343 -21.99 20.08 -27.47
C LEU A 343 -22.43 21.52 -27.75
N LYS A 344 -22.08 22.06 -28.91
CA LYS A 344 -22.48 23.42 -29.32
C LYS A 344 -24.00 23.56 -29.52
N ASN A 345 -24.69 22.47 -29.83
CA ASN A 345 -26.14 22.45 -30.04
C ASN A 345 -26.93 22.14 -28.75
N LEU A 346 -26.26 21.73 -27.67
CA LEU A 346 -26.91 21.44 -26.39
C LEU A 346 -27.21 22.74 -25.63
N ASN A 347 -28.42 22.83 -25.08
CA ASN A 347 -28.81 23.90 -24.17
C ASN A 347 -28.57 23.49 -22.71
N ILE A 348 -27.35 23.04 -22.41
CA ILE A 348 -26.92 22.54 -21.09
C ILE A 348 -25.71 23.34 -20.63
N PRO A 349 -25.59 23.68 -19.33
CA PRO A 349 -24.39 24.34 -18.81
C PRO A 349 -23.12 23.53 -19.06
N ILE A 350 -22.15 24.15 -19.75
CA ILE A 350 -20.81 23.59 -19.94
C ILE A 350 -19.81 24.43 -19.14
N TYR A 351 -19.04 23.75 -18.29
CA TYR A 351 -17.92 24.32 -17.56
C TYR A 351 -16.61 23.75 -18.10
N SER A 352 -15.60 24.58 -18.32
CA SER A 352 -14.34 24.11 -18.91
C SER A 352 -13.13 24.52 -18.08
N PHE A 353 -12.20 23.59 -17.83
CA PHE A 353 -10.89 23.87 -17.23
C PHE A 353 -9.88 24.47 -18.21
N ARG A 354 -10.29 24.72 -19.45
CA ARG A 354 -9.52 25.48 -20.44
C ARG A 354 -9.43 26.95 -20.03
N ASN A 355 -8.39 27.62 -20.50
CA ASN A 355 -8.33 29.08 -20.37
C ASN A 355 -9.29 29.77 -21.37
N GLN A 356 -9.57 31.06 -21.14
CA GLN A 356 -10.54 31.82 -21.97
C GLN A 356 -10.20 31.80 -23.47
N LYS A 357 -8.91 31.86 -23.83
CA LYS A 357 -8.49 31.86 -25.25
C LYS A 357 -8.73 30.50 -25.89
N GLU A 358 -8.43 29.42 -25.18
CA GLU A 358 -8.69 28.05 -25.63
C GLU A 358 -10.19 27.76 -25.75
N VAL A 359 -11.00 28.25 -24.81
CA VAL A 359 -12.46 28.16 -24.90
C VAL A 359 -12.95 28.86 -26.17
N GLN A 360 -12.51 30.08 -26.43
CA GLN A 360 -12.90 30.82 -27.63
C GLN A 360 -12.44 30.12 -28.92
N TYR A 361 -11.28 29.48 -28.89
CA TYR A 361 -10.77 28.71 -30.03
C TYR A 361 -11.57 27.43 -30.31
N VAL A 362 -11.87 26.65 -29.27
CA VAL A 362 -12.56 25.34 -29.39
C VAL A 362 -14.06 25.53 -29.57
N TYR A 363 -14.68 26.27 -28.66
CA TYR A 363 -16.12 26.46 -28.62
C TYR A 363 -16.59 27.66 -29.44
N GLY A 364 -15.71 28.58 -29.86
CA GLY A 364 -16.11 29.76 -30.61
C GLY A 364 -16.78 30.80 -29.71
N GLY A 365 -17.92 31.35 -30.15
CA GLY A 365 -18.67 32.38 -29.43
C GLY A 365 -19.68 31.85 -28.41
N HIS A 366 -19.67 30.55 -28.09
CA HIS A 366 -20.57 29.98 -27.09
C HIS A 366 -20.16 30.42 -25.68
N ASP A 367 -21.15 30.71 -24.82
CA ASP A 367 -20.93 31.12 -23.44
C ASP A 367 -20.57 29.91 -22.56
N ILE A 368 -19.28 29.62 -22.49
CA ILE A 368 -18.72 28.55 -21.67
C ILE A 368 -18.01 29.18 -20.48
N LYS A 369 -18.42 28.82 -19.27
CA LYS A 369 -17.75 29.33 -18.06
C LYS A 369 -16.46 28.57 -17.81
N THR A 370 -15.35 29.29 -17.76
CA THR A 370 -14.03 28.76 -17.40
C THR A 370 -13.92 28.45 -15.91
N LEU A 371 -13.19 27.40 -15.56
CA LEU A 371 -12.90 26.98 -14.20
C LEU A 371 -11.39 26.98 -13.97
N ASN A 372 -10.93 27.65 -12.90
CA ASN A 372 -9.51 27.68 -12.55
C ASN A 372 -9.15 26.70 -11.43
N SER A 373 -10.15 26.10 -10.77
CA SER A 373 -9.94 25.19 -9.65
C SER A 373 -11.12 24.24 -9.44
N VAL A 374 -10.86 23.15 -8.72
CA VAL A 374 -11.90 22.23 -8.24
C VAL A 374 -12.89 22.94 -7.31
N GLU A 375 -12.45 23.94 -6.54
CA GLU A 375 -13.35 24.73 -5.68
C GLU A 375 -14.37 25.52 -6.51
N GLU A 376 -13.92 26.17 -7.58
CA GLU A 376 -14.78 26.93 -8.49
C GLU A 376 -15.79 26.03 -9.21
N MET A 377 -15.35 24.83 -9.61
CA MET A 377 -16.22 23.79 -10.15
C MET A 377 -17.33 23.42 -9.17
N LEU A 378 -16.98 23.08 -7.93
CA LEU A 378 -17.94 22.67 -6.91
C LEU A 378 -18.93 23.78 -6.55
N LYS A 379 -18.48 25.05 -6.48
CA LYS A 379 -19.37 26.21 -6.31
C LYS A 379 -20.35 26.33 -7.46
N SER A 380 -19.88 26.18 -8.69
CA SER A 380 -20.72 26.26 -9.89
C SER A 380 -21.79 25.15 -9.91
N LEU A 381 -21.43 23.93 -9.51
CA LEU A 381 -22.38 22.82 -9.41
C LEU A 381 -23.42 23.00 -8.31
N LYS A 382 -23.05 23.58 -7.16
CA LYS A 382 -24.03 23.88 -6.09
C LYS A 382 -25.09 24.89 -6.53
N LEU A 383 -24.67 25.92 -7.28
CA LEU A 383 -25.59 26.90 -7.86
C LEU A 383 -26.61 26.25 -8.79
N GLN A 384 -26.19 25.26 -9.60
CA GLN A 384 -27.10 24.49 -10.46
C GLN A 384 -28.10 23.63 -9.68
N GLN A 385 -27.78 23.25 -8.44
CA GLN A 385 -28.71 22.53 -7.56
C GLN A 385 -29.64 23.45 -6.78
N GLY A 386 -29.49 24.78 -6.88
CA GLY A 386 -30.23 25.75 -6.06
C GLY A 386 -29.85 25.73 -4.58
N ILE A 387 -28.66 25.20 -4.24
CA ILE A 387 -28.17 25.08 -2.86
C ILE A 387 -27.16 26.21 -2.59
N PHE A 388 -27.54 27.16 -1.75
CA PHE A 388 -26.71 28.30 -1.33
C PHE A 388 -25.74 27.97 -0.19
#